data_AF-A0A941AML9-F1
#
_entry.id   AF-A0A941AML9-F1
#
_cell.length_a   1.000
_cell.length_b   1.000
_cell.length_c   1.000
_cell.angle_alpha   90.00
_cell.angle_beta   90.00
_cell.angle_gamma   90.00
#
_symmetry.space_group_name_H-M   'P 1'
#
loop_
_entity.id
_entity.type
_entity.pdbx_description
1 polymer ?
#
loop_
_entity_poly.entity_id
_entity_poly.type
_entity_poly.pdbx_seq_one_letter_code
_entity_poly.pdbx_strand_id
1 'polypeptide(L)'
;NNDFGGNWASTTDGHRTINNLSGAKMGDVYLMYNSATGDNCVATIKAVDVGTATHVYAGLLVQGGSWKTQNGNYKYYAAVKANATDKCVQYDGDVEYYAAGRYTWGNCG
;
A
#
# COMPACT_ATOMS: atom_id res chain seq x y z
N ASN A 1 11.81 9.36 0.55
CA ASN A 1 10.94 10.49 0.16
C ASN A 1 9.68 9.87 -0.43
N ASN A 2 8.51 10.08 0.18
CA ASN A 2 7.24 9.44 -0.22
C ASN A 2 6.31 10.43 -0.94
N ASP A 3 6.83 11.58 -1.36
CA ASP A 3 6.10 12.50 -2.23
C ASP A 3 6.20 12.01 -3.68
N PHE A 4 5.10 11.46 -4.18
CA PHE A 4 5.01 10.92 -5.53
C PHE A 4 4.44 11.91 -6.55
N GLY A 5 3.97 13.09 -6.11
CA GLY A 5 3.35 14.12 -6.93
C GLY A 5 2.10 13.66 -7.70
N GLY A 6 1.33 14.60 -8.26
CA GLY A 6 0.24 14.31 -9.18
C GLY A 6 -1.12 13.96 -8.55
N ASN A 7 -2.09 13.67 -9.42
CA ASN A 7 -3.48 13.36 -9.05
C ASN A 7 -3.66 11.85 -8.89
N TRP A 8 -3.99 11.42 -7.68
CA TRP A 8 -4.21 10.02 -7.33
C TRP A 8 -5.68 9.76 -7.06
N ALA A 9 -6.25 8.77 -7.75
CA ALA A 9 -7.64 8.35 -7.54
C ALA A 9 -7.68 7.08 -6.69
N SER A 10 -8.68 7.01 -5.80
CA SER A 10 -9.03 5.77 -5.11
C SER A 10 -9.46 4.70 -6.11
N THR A 11 -9.16 3.44 -5.81
CA THR A 11 -9.56 2.32 -6.64
C THR A 11 -10.67 1.51 -5.96
N THR A 12 -11.57 0.90 -6.75
CA THR A 12 -12.80 0.26 -6.23
C THR A 12 -12.55 -0.82 -5.17
N ASP A 13 -11.42 -1.53 -5.26
CA ASP A 13 -11.01 -2.56 -4.29
C ASP A 13 -9.60 -2.28 -3.73
N GLY A 14 -9.34 -1.00 -3.47
CA GLY A 14 -8.03 -0.48 -3.08
C GLY A 14 -7.88 -0.13 -1.61
N HIS A 15 -8.66 -0.69 -0.70
CA HIS A 15 -8.48 -0.44 0.73
C HIS A 15 -8.63 -1.72 1.56
N ARG A 16 -7.73 -1.90 2.52
CA ARG A 16 -7.87 -2.90 3.59
C ARG A 16 -7.49 -2.28 4.93
N THR A 17 -8.29 -2.55 5.95
CA THR A 17 -7.91 -2.27 7.33
C THR A 17 -7.07 -3.42 7.88
N ILE A 18 -5.96 -3.07 8.52
CA ILE A 18 -5.07 -4.01 9.21
C ILE A 18 -5.55 -4.09 10.65
N ASN A 19 -5.99 -5.27 11.08
CA ASN A 19 -6.43 -5.53 12.45
C ASN A 19 -5.49 -6.53 13.13
N ASN A 20 -5.34 -6.41 14.44
CA ASN A 20 -4.70 -7.44 15.24
C ASN A 20 -5.66 -8.61 15.54
N LEU A 21 -5.16 -9.61 16.28
CA LEU A 21 -5.94 -10.80 16.65
C LEU A 21 -7.17 -10.49 17.54
N SER A 22 -7.20 -9.36 18.23
CA SER A 22 -8.36 -8.92 19.02
C SER A 22 -9.34 -8.05 18.22
N GLY A 23 -9.07 -7.81 16.93
CA GLY A 23 -9.88 -6.95 16.07
C GLY A 23 -9.60 -5.45 16.24
N ALA A 24 -8.59 -5.06 17.01
CA ALA A 24 -8.19 -3.67 17.13
C ALA A 24 -7.44 -3.23 15.87
N LYS A 25 -7.76 -2.01 15.41
CA LYS A 25 -7.17 -1.41 14.21
C LYS A 25 -5.71 -1.04 14.43
N MET A 26 -4.84 -1.62 13.62
CA MET A 26 -3.40 -1.35 13.59
C MET A 26 -3.04 -0.32 12.53
N GLY A 27 -3.80 -0.27 11.43
CA GLY A 27 -3.59 0.67 10.34
C GLY A 27 -4.51 0.42 9.16
N ASP A 28 -4.22 1.08 8.05
CA ASP A 28 -4.88 0.87 6.76
C ASP A 28 -3.83 0.81 5.65
N VAL A 29 -4.09 0.00 4.64
CA VAL A 29 -3.36 0.03 3.38
C VAL A 29 -4.29 0.46 2.25
N TYR A 30 -3.80 1.37 1.42
CA TYR A 30 -4.52 1.97 0.29
C TYR A 30 -3.78 1.72 -1.01
N LEU A 31 -4.51 1.38 -2.07
CA LEU A 31 -4.07 1.33 -3.45
C LEU A 31 -4.76 2.43 -4.25
N MET A 32 -3.95 3.31 -4.82
CA MET A 32 -4.36 4.45 -5.63
C MET A 32 -3.77 4.35 -7.03
N TYR A 33 -4.40 5.00 -8.00
CA TYR A 33 -3.97 5.02 -9.39
C TYR A 33 -3.82 6.44 -9.92
N ASN A 34 -2.78 6.66 -10.73
CA ASN A 34 -2.56 7.90 -11.47
C ASN A 34 -2.72 7.61 -12.96
N SER A 35 -3.87 8.01 -13.52
CA SER A 35 -4.20 7.78 -14.93
C SER A 35 -3.35 8.58 -15.92
N ALA A 36 -2.65 9.63 -15.47
CA ALA A 36 -1.78 10.40 -16.34
C ALA A 36 -0.42 9.69 -16.57
N THR A 37 0.01 8.85 -15.63
CA THR A 37 1.31 8.15 -15.71
C THR A 37 1.20 6.63 -15.78
N GLY A 38 0.01 6.05 -15.57
CA GLY A 38 -0.19 4.61 -15.44
C GLY A 38 0.44 4.03 -14.16
N ASP A 39 0.75 4.88 -13.18
CA ASP A 39 1.32 4.44 -11.91
C ASP A 39 0.22 3.97 -10.95
N ASN A 40 0.48 2.85 -10.30
CA ASN A 40 -0.20 2.45 -9.07
C ASN A 40 0.67 2.86 -7.87
N CYS A 41 0.04 3.29 -6.78
CA CYS A 41 0.69 3.66 -5.52
C CYS A 41 0.01 2.92 -4.37
N VAL A 42 0.82 2.28 -3.52
CA VAL A 42 0.38 1.66 -2.27
C VAL A 42 0.91 2.49 -1.11
N ALA A 43 0.03 2.84 -0.18
CA ALA A 43 0.37 3.54 1.05
C ALA A 43 -0.20 2.80 2.26
N THR A 44 0.66 2.46 3.22
CA THR A 44 0.28 1.87 4.49
C THR A 44 0.43 2.90 5.59
N ILE A 45 -0.67 3.26 6.24
CA ILE A 45 -0.75 4.28 7.29
C ILE A 45 -1.07 3.58 8.60
N LYS A 46 -0.22 3.73 9.61
CA LYS A 46 -0.48 3.12 10.91
C LYS A 46 -1.46 3.96 11.75
N ALA A 47 -2.28 3.27 12.52
CA ALA A 47 -3.21 3.85 13.49
C ALA A 47 -2.67 3.78 14.93
N VAL A 48 -1.60 3.02 15.15
CA VAL A 48 -0.91 2.87 16.44
C VAL A 48 0.48 3.51 16.41
N ASP A 49 1.03 3.82 17.59
CA ASP A 49 2.39 4.37 17.75
C ASP A 49 2.71 5.56 16.84
N VAL A 50 1.67 6.36 16.55
CA VAL A 50 1.73 7.51 15.65
C VAL A 50 2.72 8.54 16.22
N GLY A 51 3.73 8.92 15.43
CA GLY A 51 4.80 9.81 15.84
C GLY A 51 6.08 9.09 16.32
N THR A 52 5.98 7.82 16.71
CA THR A 52 7.12 6.97 17.09
C THR A 52 7.58 6.16 15.88
N ALA A 53 8.88 5.99 15.64
CA ALA A 53 9.34 5.19 14.51
C ALA A 53 9.20 3.68 14.83
N THR A 54 8.22 3.03 14.22
CA THR A 54 7.94 1.60 14.37
C THR A 54 7.62 0.95 13.03
N HIS A 55 7.52 -0.39 12.95
CA HIS A 55 7.52 -1.10 11.69
C HIS A 55 6.28 -0.79 10.84
N VAL A 56 6.51 -0.35 9.60
CA VAL A 56 5.47 -0.20 8.58
C VAL A 56 6.02 -0.69 7.24
N TYR A 57 5.21 -1.48 6.54
CA TYR A 57 5.50 -2.02 5.23
C TYR A 57 4.41 -1.66 4.23
N ALA A 58 4.79 -1.38 2.99
CA ALA A 58 3.89 -1.23 1.84
C ALA A 58 4.44 -2.02 0.65
N GLY A 59 3.60 -2.85 0.04
CA GLY A 59 3.96 -3.70 -1.09
C GLY A 59 3.04 -3.53 -2.28
N LEU A 60 3.63 -3.54 -3.47
CA LEU A 60 2.94 -3.51 -4.75
C LEU A 60 3.56 -4.53 -5.70
N LEU A 61 2.77 -5.47 -6.17
CA LEU A 61 3.18 -6.45 -7.18
C LEU A 61 2.46 -6.17 -8.49
N VAL A 62 3.23 -5.89 -9.54
CA VAL A 62 2.73 -5.76 -10.91
C VAL A 62 2.78 -7.12 -11.59
N GLN A 63 1.74 -7.46 -12.36
CA GLN A 63 1.64 -8.73 -13.07
C GLN A 63 2.88 -9.03 -13.92
N GLY A 64 3.44 -10.23 -13.76
CA GLY A 64 4.67 -10.67 -14.43
C GLY A 64 5.97 -10.09 -13.85
N GLY A 65 5.90 -9.36 -12.74
CA GLY A 65 7.06 -8.82 -12.03
C GLY A 65 7.29 -9.48 -10.66
N SER A 66 8.01 -8.76 -9.80
CA SER A 66 8.22 -9.09 -8.39
C SER A 66 7.65 -7.98 -7.49
N TRP A 67 7.51 -8.28 -6.20
CA TRP A 67 7.06 -7.30 -5.21
C TRP A 67 8.00 -6.10 -5.16
N LYS A 68 7.45 -4.92 -5.39
CA LYS A 68 8.11 -3.65 -5.09
C LYS A 68 7.66 -3.21 -3.71
N THR A 69 8.61 -3.00 -2.81
CA THR A 69 8.31 -2.83 -1.40
C THR A 69 9.00 -1.62 -0.80
N GLN A 70 8.35 -1.01 0.19
CA GLN A 70 9.00 -0.15 1.16
C GLN A 70 8.81 -0.78 2.54
N ASN A 71 9.92 -1.07 3.23
CA ASN A 71 9.94 -1.76 4.51
C ASN A 71 10.89 -1.04 5.48
N GLY A 72 10.42 -0.71 6.68
CA GLY A 72 11.25 -0.12 7.71
C GLY A 72 10.47 0.47 8.87
N ASN A 73 11.16 1.21 9.73
CA ASN A 73 10.53 1.90 10.85
C ASN A 73 10.17 3.34 10.46
N TYR A 74 8.87 3.65 10.51
CA TYR A 74 8.33 4.95 10.11
C TYR A 74 7.47 5.54 11.22
N LYS A 75 7.50 6.88 11.31
CA LYS A 75 6.66 7.61 12.29
C LYS A 75 5.17 7.55 11.95
N TYR A 76 4.82 7.35 10.68
CA TYR A 76 3.45 7.52 10.20
C TYR A 76 3.05 6.53 9.11
N TYR A 77 3.85 6.39 8.05
CA TYR A 77 3.46 5.57 6.90
C TYR A 77 4.66 5.11 6.07
N ALA A 78 4.45 4.03 5.32
CA ALA A 78 5.29 3.61 4.22
C ALA A 78 4.50 3.74 2.90
N ALA A 79 5.18 4.03 1.80
CA ALA A 79 4.52 4.08 0.51
C ALA A 79 5.46 3.63 -0.62
N VAL A 80 4.89 3.02 -1.66
CA VAL A 80 5.62 2.53 -2.83
C VAL A 80 4.77 2.73 -4.08
N LYS A 81 5.39 3.04 -5.22
CA LYS A 81 4.70 3.15 -6.50
C LYS A 81 5.35 2.36 -7.61
N ALA A 82 4.59 1.89 -8.58
CA ALA A 82 5.08 1.24 -9.78
C ALA A 82 4.15 1.53 -10.97
N ASN A 83 4.73 1.70 -12.15
CA ASN A 83 3.97 1.72 -13.39
C ASN A 83 3.42 0.32 -13.68
N ALA A 84 2.16 0.26 -14.08
CA ALA A 84 1.47 -0.99 -14.41
C ALA A 84 0.59 -0.84 -15.65
N THR A 85 0.99 0.00 -16.61
CA THR A 85 0.26 0.14 -17.88
C THR A 85 0.04 -1.22 -18.52
N ASP A 86 -1.19 -1.48 -18.94
CA ASP A 86 -1.70 -2.74 -19.51
C ASP A 86 -1.53 -3.97 -18.60
N LYS A 87 -1.38 -3.77 -17.29
CA LYS A 87 -1.16 -4.84 -16.31
C LYS A 87 -2.02 -4.68 -15.08
N CYS A 88 -2.36 -5.80 -14.45
CA CYS A 88 -3.03 -5.82 -13.16
C CYS A 88 -2.01 -5.74 -12.01
N VAL A 89 -2.48 -5.37 -10.82
CA VAL A 89 -1.66 -5.31 -9.60
C VAL A 89 -2.29 -6.04 -8.41
N GLN A 90 -1.42 -6.49 -7.52
CA GLN A 90 -1.73 -6.90 -6.14
C GLN A 90 -1.07 -5.92 -5.18
N TYR A 91 -1.59 -5.80 -3.97
CA TYR A 91 -1.02 -4.92 -2.96
C TYR A 91 -1.19 -5.49 -1.57
N ASP A 92 -0.30 -5.10 -0.67
CA ASP A 92 -0.37 -5.39 0.75
C ASP A 92 0.34 -4.34 1.59
N GLY A 93 0.09 -4.40 2.89
CA GLY A 93 0.67 -3.49 3.84
C GLY A 93 0.64 -4.08 5.25
N ASP A 94 1.69 -3.79 6.00
CA ASP A 94 1.87 -4.32 7.34
C ASP A 94 2.16 -3.19 8.33
N VAL A 95 1.66 -3.37 9.56
CA VAL A 95 1.98 -2.53 10.72
C VAL A 95 2.34 -3.46 11.87
N GLU A 96 3.55 -3.29 12.40
CA GLU A 96 4.19 -4.22 13.35
C GLU A 96 4.24 -5.67 12.83
N TYR A 97 3.30 -6.51 13.24
CA TYR A 97 3.24 -7.94 12.92
C TYR A 97 1.97 -8.32 12.16
N TYR A 98 1.12 -7.33 11.83
CA TYR A 98 -0.19 -7.55 11.25
C TYR A 98 -0.22 -7.03 9.83
N ALA A 99 -0.73 -7.84 8.92
CA ALA A 99 -0.75 -7.60 7.48
C ALA A 99 -2.20 -7.62 6.95
N ALA A 100 -2.46 -6.82 5.92
CA ALA A 100 -3.67 -6.95 5.11
C ALA A 100 -3.38 -6.54 3.67
N GLY A 101 -4.17 -7.06 2.72
CA GLY A 101 -3.96 -6.75 1.31
C GLY A 101 -4.98 -7.41 0.38
N ARG A 102 -4.71 -7.26 -0.92
CA ARG A 102 -5.40 -7.98 -1.99
C ARG A 102 -4.37 -8.72 -2.83
N TYR A 103 -4.37 -10.04 -2.69
CA TYR A 103 -3.51 -10.98 -3.44
C TYR A 103 -4.19 -11.56 -4.69
N THR A 104 -5.33 -11.00 -5.09
CA THR A 104 -5.96 -11.24 -6.39
C THR A 104 -5.63 -10.09 -7.35
N TRP A 105 -5.48 -10.41 -8.63
CA TRP A 105 -5.22 -9.42 -9.66
C TRP A 105 -6.42 -8.47 -9.82
N GLY A 106 -6.15 -7.17 -9.84
CA GLY A 106 -7.15 -6.15 -10.14
C GLY A 106 -6.50 -4.82 -10.49
N ASN A 107 -7.32 -3.78 -10.68
CA ASN A 107 -6.88 -2.44 -11.11
C ASN A 107 -5.99 -2.51 -12.36
N CYS A 108 -6.49 -3.20 -13.38
CA CYS A 108 -5.79 -3.41 -14.64
C CYS A 108 -5.99 -2.20 -15.55
N GLY A 109 -4.91 -1.64 -16.11
CA GLY A 109 -4.98 -0.50 -17.03
C GLY A 109 -3.70 0.32 -17.11
#